data_AF-A0AAF0RF42-F1
#
_entry.id   AF-A0AAF0RF42-F1
#
_cell.length_a   1.000
_cell.length_b   1.000
_cell.length_c   1.000
_cell.angle_alpha   90.00
_cell.angle_beta   90.00
_cell.angle_gamma   90.00
#
_symmetry.space_group_name_H-M   'P 1'
#
loop_
_entity.id
_entity.type
_entity.pdbx_description
1 polymer ?
#
loop_
_entity_poly.entity_id
_entity_poly.type
_entity_poly.pdbx_seq_one_letter_code
_entity_poly.pdbx_strand_id
1 'polypeptide(L)'
;MERRTPRSRVHAAGSRFGYVWVALALVLVAAGMRLVGVVAGTNVMTGLPENRTTVGAALVDTSSQAATGIGLAVTGTILAALFTGDISATNWTAHQAAAFQTGVTVAGFAMTVAAALLVAVGMTRARSARQAR
;
A
#
# COMPACT_ATOMS: atom_id res chain seq x y z
N MET A 1 42.22 -4.83 -24.99
CA MET A 1 41.35 -4.20 -26.00
C MET A 1 39.90 -4.44 -25.57
N GLU A 2 39.45 -3.74 -24.52
CA GLU A 2 38.16 -3.95 -23.85
C GLU A 2 37.22 -2.81 -24.25
N ARG A 3 36.25 -3.09 -25.13
CA ARG A 3 35.24 -2.11 -25.53
C ARG A 3 34.22 -1.97 -24.40
N ARG A 4 34.46 -1.06 -23.44
CA ARG A 4 33.43 -0.59 -22.50
C ARG A 4 32.31 0.09 -23.31
N THR A 5 31.22 -0.61 -23.53
CA THR A 5 30.03 -0.09 -24.19
C THR A 5 29.40 1.05 -23.37
N PRO A 6 29.11 2.22 -23.96
CA PRO A 6 28.57 3.40 -23.26
C PRO A 6 27.06 3.33 -22.93
N ARG A 7 26.45 2.13 -22.90
CA ARG A 7 25.00 1.96 -22.74
C ARG A 7 24.47 2.13 -21.31
N SER A 8 25.33 2.18 -20.29
CA SER A 8 24.89 2.25 -18.88
C SER A 8 24.54 3.64 -18.37
N ARG A 9 24.94 4.72 -19.06
CA ARG A 9 24.81 6.09 -18.53
C ARG A 9 23.42 6.70 -18.70
N VAL A 10 22.65 6.26 -19.70
CA VAL A 10 21.31 6.81 -19.98
C VAL A 10 20.28 6.37 -18.93
N HIS A 11 20.38 5.13 -18.42
CA HIS A 11 19.52 4.66 -17.32
C HIS A 11 19.83 5.34 -15.99
N ALA A 12 21.08 5.73 -15.74
CA ALA A 12 21.49 6.35 -14.48
C ALA A 12 20.97 7.80 -14.33
N ALA A 13 20.92 8.57 -15.42
CA ALA A 13 20.50 9.97 -15.37
C ALA A 13 18.97 10.13 -15.24
N GLY A 14 18.19 9.31 -15.95
CA GLY A 14 16.72 9.29 -15.80
C GLY A 14 16.25 8.74 -14.45
N SER A 15 17.03 7.83 -13.86
CA SER A 15 16.72 7.16 -12.59
C SER A 15 16.71 8.12 -11.39
N ARG A 16 17.56 9.16 -11.39
CA ARG A 16 17.67 10.11 -10.25
C ARG A 16 16.40 10.93 -10.02
N PHE A 17 15.66 11.25 -11.09
CA PHE A 17 14.37 11.94 -10.98
C PHE A 17 13.26 10.99 -10.50
N GLY A 18 13.32 9.71 -10.87
CA GLY A 18 12.37 8.69 -10.40
C GLY A 18 12.43 8.46 -8.89
N TYR A 19 13.63 8.45 -8.30
CA TYR A 19 13.79 8.22 -6.87
C TYR A 19 13.18 9.30 -5.97
N VAL A 20 13.11 10.55 -6.42
CA VAL A 20 12.46 11.63 -5.65
C VAL A 20 10.98 11.33 -5.47
N TRP A 21 10.31 10.85 -6.52
CA TRP A 21 8.90 10.45 -6.46
C TRP A 21 8.68 9.23 -5.58
N VAL A 22 9.58 8.25 -5.63
CA VAL A 22 9.55 7.09 -4.72
C VAL A 22 9.70 7.55 -3.27
N ALA A 23 10.66 8.44 -2.98
CA ALA A 23 10.87 8.98 -1.65
C ALA A 23 9.63 9.74 -1.15
N LEU A 24 9.04 10.59 -1.99
CA LEU A 24 7.81 11.32 -1.67
C LEU A 24 6.64 10.37 -1.39
N ALA A 25 6.49 9.31 -2.20
CA ALA A 25 5.48 8.29 -1.97
C ALA A 25 5.70 7.55 -0.63
N LEU A 26 6.94 7.19 -0.31
CA LEU A 26 7.28 6.57 0.97
C LEU A 26 7.00 7.49 2.17
N VAL A 27 7.29 8.79 2.04
CA VAL A 27 6.95 9.80 3.06
C VAL A 27 5.44 9.90 3.23
N LEU A 28 4.67 9.96 2.14
CA LEU A 28 3.22 10.02 2.19
C LEU A 28 2.62 8.77 2.86
N VAL A 29 3.15 7.58 2.52
CA VAL A 29 2.76 6.31 3.14
C VAL A 29 3.08 6.33 4.63
N ALA A 30 4.29 6.73 5.02
CA ALA A 30 4.69 6.82 6.42
C ALA A 30 3.80 7.79 7.22
N ALA A 31 3.51 8.97 6.66
CA ALA A 31 2.62 9.94 7.26
C ALA A 31 1.20 9.37 7.41
N GLY A 32 0.67 8.72 6.37
CA GLY A 32 -0.64 8.06 6.41
C GLY A 32 -0.72 6.97 7.48
N MET A 33 0.27 6.07 7.53
CA MET A 33 0.34 5.02 8.55
C MET A 33 0.38 5.61 9.96
N ARG A 34 1.15 6.68 10.18
CA ARG A 34 1.23 7.35 11.48
C ARG A 34 -0.10 7.99 11.88
N LEU A 35 -0.77 8.68 10.96
CA LEU A 35 -2.05 9.34 11.22
C LEU A 35 -3.16 8.33 11.51
N VAL A 36 -3.33 7.33 10.63
CA VAL A 36 -4.40 6.34 10.77
C VAL A 36 -4.19 5.47 12.01
N GLY A 37 -2.95 5.04 12.28
CA GLY A 37 -2.65 4.22 13.45
C GLY A 37 -2.96 4.92 14.78
N VAL A 38 -2.63 6.21 14.91
CA VAL A 38 -2.93 6.99 16.12
C VAL A 38 -4.43 7.17 16.30
N VAL A 39 -5.16 7.53 15.25
CA VAL A 39 -6.62 7.75 15.33
C VAL A 39 -7.36 6.44 15.61
N ALA A 40 -7.00 5.35 14.92
CA ALA A 40 -7.62 4.05 15.15
C ALA A 40 -7.35 3.54 16.58
N GLY A 41 -6.10 3.63 17.04
CA GLY A 41 -5.71 3.21 18.38
C GLY A 41 -6.47 3.98 19.47
N THR A 42 -6.48 5.30 19.40
CA THR A 42 -7.20 6.13 20.38
C THR A 42 -8.70 5.84 20.38
N ASN A 43 -9.34 5.74 19.20
CA ASN A 43 -10.77 5.44 19.10
C ASN A 43 -11.16 4.09 19.71
N VAL A 44 -10.34 3.05 19.53
CA VAL A 44 -10.59 1.74 20.15
C VAL A 44 -10.48 1.82 21.67
N MET A 45 -9.44 2.50 22.17
CA MET A 45 -9.15 2.59 23.59
C MET A 45 -10.20 3.41 24.34
N THR A 46 -10.73 4.47 23.73
CA THR A 46 -11.83 5.25 24.31
C THR A 46 -13.13 4.46 24.42
N GLY A 47 -13.30 3.40 23.62
CA GLY A 47 -14.48 2.52 23.68
C GLY A 47 -14.41 1.42 24.74
N LEU A 48 -13.28 1.26 25.43
CA LEU A 48 -13.03 0.16 26.37
C LEU A 48 -12.90 0.67 27.82
N PRO A 49 -13.29 -0.13 28.82
CA PRO A 49 -13.00 0.17 30.23
C PRO A 49 -11.48 0.27 30.49
N GLU A 50 -11.06 1.10 31.45
CA GLU A 50 -9.65 1.34 31.76
C GLU A 50 -8.86 0.07 32.10
N ASN A 51 -9.53 -0.94 32.67
CA ASN A 51 -8.91 -2.23 32.99
C ASN A 51 -8.78 -3.20 31.79
N ARG A 52 -9.11 -2.77 30.55
CA ARG A 52 -9.10 -3.59 29.32
C ARG A 52 -8.22 -3.02 28.21
N THR A 53 -7.29 -2.14 28.55
CA THR A 53 -6.33 -1.51 27.61
C THR A 53 -5.52 -2.53 26.80
N THR A 54 -5.08 -3.64 27.42
CA THR A 54 -4.37 -4.73 26.73
C THR A 54 -5.23 -5.39 25.65
N VAL A 55 -6.54 -5.55 25.89
CA VAL A 55 -7.47 -6.11 24.90
C VAL A 55 -7.62 -5.14 23.72
N GLY A 56 -7.71 -3.84 23.99
CA GLY A 56 -7.75 -2.81 22.95
C GLY A 56 -6.50 -2.82 22.07
N ALA A 57 -5.32 -2.92 22.67
CA ALA A 57 -4.06 -3.04 21.93
C ALA A 57 -4.01 -4.30 21.04
N ALA A 58 -4.42 -5.45 21.58
CA ALA A 58 -4.45 -6.71 20.84
C ALA A 58 -5.43 -6.67 19.65
N LEU A 59 -6.58 -6.00 19.81
CA LEU A 59 -7.55 -5.81 18.72
C LEU A 59 -7.01 -4.94 17.59
N VAL A 60 -6.32 -3.84 17.92
CA VAL A 60 -5.70 -2.95 16.93
C VAL A 60 -4.60 -3.68 16.15
N ASP A 61 -3.76 -4.45 16.86
CA ASP A 61 -2.72 -5.28 16.24
C ASP A 61 -3.31 -6.34 15.31
N THR A 62 -4.27 -7.13 15.80
CA THR A 62 -4.96 -8.16 15.00
C THR A 62 -5.62 -7.57 13.76
N SER A 63 -6.28 -6.42 13.91
CA SER A 63 -6.91 -5.72 12.78
C SER A 63 -5.89 -5.28 11.74
N SER A 64 -4.72 -4.80 12.19
CA SER A 64 -3.64 -4.36 11.30
C SER A 64 -3.02 -5.55 10.55
N GLN A 65 -2.81 -6.68 11.24
CA GLN A 65 -2.34 -7.91 10.61
C GLN A 65 -3.34 -8.44 9.58
N ALA A 66 -4.63 -8.47 9.93
CA ALA A 66 -5.69 -8.88 9.01
C ALA A 66 -5.76 -7.97 7.78
N ALA A 67 -5.71 -6.64 7.97
CA ALA A 67 -5.71 -5.68 6.87
C ALA A 67 -4.51 -5.87 5.93
N THR A 68 -3.32 -6.10 6.50
CA THR A 68 -2.10 -6.39 5.73
C THR A 68 -2.24 -7.69 4.94
N GLY A 69 -2.73 -8.76 5.57
CA GLY A 69 -2.96 -10.04 4.90
C GLY A 69 -3.95 -9.93 3.74
N ILE A 70 -5.07 -9.22 3.93
CA ILE A 70 -6.05 -8.96 2.86
C ILE A 70 -5.40 -8.17 1.72
N GLY A 71 -4.66 -7.11 2.02
CA GLY A 71 -3.98 -6.29 1.01
C GLY A 71 -2.99 -7.10 0.16
N LEU A 72 -2.20 -7.97 0.82
CA LEU A 72 -1.27 -8.88 0.14
C LEU A 72 -2.02 -9.90 -0.72
N ALA A 73 -3.07 -10.52 -0.21
CA ALA A 73 -3.86 -11.50 -0.95
C ALA A 73 -4.51 -10.88 -2.20
N VAL A 74 -5.12 -9.70 -2.08
CA VAL A 74 -5.73 -8.97 -3.20
C VAL A 74 -4.68 -8.60 -4.24
N THR A 75 -3.58 -7.98 -3.81
CA THR A 75 -2.49 -7.56 -4.70
C THR A 75 -1.88 -8.76 -5.43
N GLY A 76 -1.59 -9.85 -4.70
CA GLY A 76 -1.06 -11.09 -5.26
C GLY A 76 -2.02 -11.75 -6.24
N THR A 77 -3.33 -11.74 -5.96
CA THR A 77 -4.35 -12.27 -6.86
C THR A 77 -4.42 -11.49 -8.16
N ILE A 78 -4.39 -10.15 -8.09
CA ILE A 78 -4.38 -9.29 -9.27
C ILE A 78 -3.11 -9.54 -10.10
N LEU A 79 -1.95 -9.63 -9.45
CA LEU A 79 -0.70 -9.94 -10.15
C LEU A 79 -0.72 -11.33 -10.80
N ALA A 80 -1.19 -12.35 -10.09
CA ALA A 80 -1.32 -13.71 -10.63
C ALA A 80 -2.27 -13.77 -11.83
N ALA A 81 -3.32 -12.93 -11.84
CA ALA A 81 -4.27 -12.87 -12.94
C ALA A 81 -3.72 -12.13 -14.17
N LEU A 82 -2.86 -11.13 -13.97
CA LEU A 82 -2.41 -10.22 -15.04
C LEU A 82 -0.99 -10.52 -15.56
N PHE A 83 -0.17 -11.22 -14.78
CA PHE A 83 1.20 -11.55 -15.14
C PHE A 83 1.35 -13.06 -15.35
N THR A 84 1.60 -13.46 -16.58
CA THR A 84 1.74 -14.87 -16.99
C THR A 84 3.19 -15.36 -17.03
N GLY A 85 4.16 -14.52 -16.66
CA GLY A 85 5.58 -14.87 -16.62
C GLY A 85 6.02 -15.44 -15.27
N ASP A 86 7.28 -15.87 -15.20
CA ASP A 86 7.92 -16.22 -13.92
C ASP A 86 8.53 -14.97 -13.29
N ILE A 87 8.05 -14.62 -12.10
CA ILE A 87 8.49 -13.43 -11.36
C ILE A 87 9.96 -13.60 -10.88
N SER A 88 10.42 -14.84 -10.71
CA SER A 88 11.78 -15.16 -10.28
C SER A 88 12.80 -15.26 -11.41
N ALA A 89 12.36 -15.20 -12.67
CA ALA A 89 13.24 -15.28 -13.82
C ALA A 89 14.18 -14.05 -13.89
N THR A 90 15.46 -14.30 -14.15
CA THR A 90 16.50 -13.25 -14.17
C THR A 90 16.50 -12.41 -15.46
N ASN A 91 15.85 -12.88 -16.52
CA ASN A 91 15.88 -12.33 -17.87
C ASN A 91 14.49 -12.11 -18.44
N TRP A 92 13.83 -11.03 -18.01
CA TRP A 92 12.53 -10.63 -18.56
C TRP A 92 12.65 -9.99 -19.94
N THR A 93 11.72 -10.36 -20.82
CA THR A 93 11.46 -9.64 -22.06
C THR A 93 10.84 -8.27 -21.76
N ALA A 94 10.96 -7.33 -22.70
CA ALA A 94 10.31 -6.01 -22.58
C ALA A 94 8.79 -6.13 -22.39
N HIS A 95 8.17 -7.13 -23.02
CA HIS A 95 6.74 -7.40 -22.86
C HIS A 95 6.38 -7.86 -21.44
N GLN A 96 7.16 -8.76 -20.84
CA GLN A 96 6.96 -9.19 -19.46
C GLN A 96 7.13 -8.02 -18.47
N ALA A 97 8.14 -7.18 -18.65
CA ALA A 97 8.32 -6.00 -17.82
C ALA A 97 7.12 -5.03 -17.90
N ALA A 98 6.57 -4.81 -19.10
CA ALA A 98 5.38 -3.98 -19.28
C ALA A 98 4.11 -4.61 -18.67
N ALA A 99 3.94 -5.93 -18.81
CA ALA A 99 2.82 -6.66 -18.21
C ALA A 99 2.88 -6.59 -16.67
N PHE A 100 4.06 -6.80 -16.08
CA PHE A 100 4.26 -6.68 -14.63
C PHE A 100 3.95 -5.27 -14.13
N GLN A 101 4.47 -4.23 -14.81
CA GLN A 101 4.20 -2.84 -14.45
C GLN A 101 2.71 -2.52 -14.51
N THR A 102 2.01 -3.02 -15.53
CA THR A 102 0.55 -2.88 -15.65
C THR A 102 -0.15 -3.57 -14.48
N GLY A 103 0.25 -4.80 -14.15
CA GLY A 103 -0.30 -5.56 -13.02
C GLY A 103 -0.13 -4.82 -11.68
N VAL A 104 1.07 -4.32 -11.38
CA VAL A 104 1.34 -3.55 -10.15
C VAL A 104 0.54 -2.25 -10.13
N THR A 105 0.40 -1.57 -11.27
CA THR A 105 -0.38 -0.33 -11.38
C THR A 105 -1.86 -0.58 -11.12
N VAL A 106 -2.43 -1.64 -11.72
CA VAL A 106 -3.83 -2.03 -11.51
C VAL A 106 -4.08 -2.41 -10.05
N ALA A 107 -3.18 -3.20 -9.45
CA ALA A 107 -3.30 -3.58 -8.05
C ALA A 107 -3.23 -2.36 -7.11
N GLY A 108 -2.28 -1.45 -7.34
CA GLY A 108 -2.16 -0.20 -6.57
C GLY A 108 -3.40 0.68 -6.70
N PHE A 109 -3.96 0.81 -7.90
CA PHE A 109 -5.19 1.57 -8.12
C PHE A 109 -6.39 0.92 -7.44
N ALA A 110 -6.54 -0.41 -7.55
CA ALA A 110 -7.59 -1.15 -6.87
C ALA A 110 -7.55 -0.95 -5.34
N MET A 111 -6.36 -1.04 -4.74
CA MET A 111 -6.17 -0.78 -3.31
C MET A 111 -6.48 0.69 -2.94
N THR A 112 -6.10 1.63 -3.80
CA THR A 112 -6.39 3.07 -3.59
C THR A 112 -7.90 3.32 -3.60
N VAL A 113 -8.63 2.75 -4.55
CA VAL A 113 -10.09 2.84 -4.63
C VAL A 113 -10.74 2.20 -3.41
N ALA A 114 -10.32 0.99 -3.03
CA ALA A 114 -10.84 0.31 -1.84
C ALA A 114 -10.64 1.14 -0.57
N ALA A 115 -9.44 1.71 -0.37
CA ALA A 115 -9.15 2.58 0.75
C ALA A 115 -10.01 3.86 0.73
N ALA A 116 -10.15 4.51 -0.43
CA ALA A 116 -10.99 5.70 -0.58
C ALA A 116 -12.46 5.42 -0.23
N LEU A 117 -13.00 4.28 -0.66
CA LEU A 117 -14.36 3.86 -0.32
C LEU A 117 -14.52 3.61 1.18
N LEU A 118 -13.58 2.92 1.82
CA LEU A 118 -13.61 2.69 3.27
C LEU A 118 -13.59 4.01 4.06
N VAL A 119 -12.75 4.97 3.64
CA VAL A 119 -12.68 6.30 4.25
C VAL A 119 -13.98 7.06 4.03
N ALA A 120 -14.55 7.04 2.83
CA ALA A 120 -15.84 7.67 2.54
C ALA A 120 -16.96 7.12 3.43
N VAL A 121 -17.05 5.80 3.57
CA VAL A 121 -18.01 5.12 4.47
C VAL A 121 -17.79 5.53 5.93
N GLY A 122 -16.54 5.61 6.37
CA GLY A 122 -16.19 6.07 7.71
C GLY A 122 -16.66 7.51 7.97
N MET A 123 -16.41 8.41 7.02
CA MET A 123 -16.84 9.81 7.09
C MET A 123 -18.37 9.93 7.13
N THR A 124 -19.10 9.18 6.31
CA THR A 124 -20.57 9.23 6.29
C THR A 124 -21.14 8.73 7.61
N ARG A 125 -20.64 7.61 8.15
CA ARG A 125 -21.10 7.07 9.43
C ARG A 125 -20.82 8.01 10.60
N ALA A 126 -19.65 8.64 10.62
CA ALA A 126 -19.29 9.61 11.66
C ALA A 126 -20.19 10.86 11.63
N ARG A 127 -20.61 11.30 10.43
CA ARG A 127 -21.56 12.43 10.28
C ARG A 127 -22.95 12.06 10.79
N SER A 128 -23.49 10.90 10.41
CA SER A 128 -24.80 10.44 10.88
C SER A 128 -24.88 10.31 12.39
N ALA A 129 -23.84 9.76 13.04
CA ALA A 129 -23.80 9.61 14.49
C ALA A 129 -23.80 10.96 15.25
N ARG A 130 -23.25 12.02 14.65
CA ARG A 130 -23.29 13.38 15.23
C ARG A 130 -24.65 14.04 15.09
N GLN A 131 -25.39 13.74 14.03
CA GLN A 131 -26.74 14.29 13.81
C GLN A 131 -27.80 13.63 14.71
N ALA A 132 -27.53 12.41 15.17
CA ALA A 132 -28.40 11.66 16.07
C ALA A 132 -28.19 11.99 17.57
N ARG A 133 -27.20 12.83 17.90
CA ARG A 133 -26.93 13.35 19.25
C ARG A 133 -27.43 14.77 19.36
#